data_AF-A0A354BM28-F1
#
_entry.id   AF-A0A354BM28-F1
#
_cell.length_a   1.000
_cell.length_b   1.000
_cell.length_c   1.000
_cell.angle_alpha   90.00
_cell.angle_beta   90.00
_cell.angle_gamma   90.00
#
_symmetry.space_group_name_H-M   'P 1'
#
loop_
_entity.id
_entity.type
_entity.pdbx_description
1 polymer ?
#
loop_
_entity_poly.entity_id
_entity_poly.type
_entity_poly.pdbx_seq_one_letter_code
_entity_poly.pdbx_strand_id
1 'polypeptide(L)'
;CLYNLRKGTPSPARQEEYWTSMEHGVRRVQKIVRQLLDFSQQHEPAFSQADINRVVDQVLTLTTHLFAPSGIRLEIIQGQSLPPVMVDRHMI
;
A
#
# COMPACT_ATOMS: atom_id res chain seq x y z
N CYS A 1 -3.02 3.98 -25.35
CA CYS A 1 -4.45 3.81 -25.02
C CYS A 1 -5.29 5.00 -25.50
N LEU A 2 -5.15 6.20 -24.90
CA LEU A 2 -5.91 7.43 -25.27
C LEU A 2 -5.84 7.81 -26.76
N TYR A 3 -4.65 7.75 -27.36
CA TYR A 3 -4.46 8.08 -28.79
C TYR A 3 -5.31 7.19 -29.72
N ASN A 4 -5.37 5.89 -29.44
CA ASN A 4 -6.11 4.92 -30.26
C ASN A 4 -7.63 5.02 -30.04
N LEU A 5 -8.06 5.30 -28.79
CA LEU A 5 -9.45 5.60 -28.46
C LEU A 5 -9.97 6.86 -29.17
N ARG A 6 -9.11 7.87 -29.36
CA ARG A 6 -9.48 9.12 -30.04
C ARG A 6 -9.53 9.00 -31.57
N LYS A 7 -8.84 8.02 -32.15
CA LYS A 7 -8.68 7.84 -33.61
C LYS A 7 -9.70 6.88 -34.23
N GLY A 8 -10.46 6.13 -33.44
CA GLY A 8 -11.54 5.26 -33.89
C GLY A 8 -12.17 4.51 -32.72
N THR A 9 -13.34 3.88 -32.93
CA THR A 9 -14.03 3.08 -31.90
C THR A 9 -13.39 1.69 -31.84
N PRO A 10 -12.59 1.35 -30.81
CA PRO A 10 -12.04 0.01 -30.68
C PRO A 10 -13.16 -1.01 -30.47
N SER A 11 -12.91 -2.29 -30.72
CA SER A 11 -13.85 -3.34 -30.31
C SER A 11 -14.12 -3.25 -28.80
N PRO A 12 -15.30 -3.66 -28.30
CA PRO A 12 -15.64 -3.58 -26.88
C PRO A 12 -14.58 -4.22 -25.96
N ALA A 13 -14.05 -5.39 -26.34
CA ALA A 13 -12.97 -6.05 -25.59
C ALA A 13 -11.70 -5.19 -25.48
N ARG A 14 -11.33 -4.50 -26.56
CA ARG A 14 -10.13 -3.66 -26.61
C ARG A 14 -10.32 -2.32 -25.91
N GLN A 15 -11.57 -1.83 -25.84
CA GLN A 15 -11.93 -0.69 -24.99
C GLN A 15 -11.75 -1.03 -23.52
N GLU A 16 -12.20 -2.21 -23.08
CA GLU A 16 -12.06 -2.67 -21.69
C GLU A 16 -10.59 -2.85 -21.28
N GLU A 17 -9.77 -3.47 -22.13
CA GLU A 17 -8.32 -3.56 -21.90
C GLU A 17 -7.67 -2.17 -21.76
N TYR A 18 -8.05 -1.23 -22.62
CA TYR A 18 -7.54 0.14 -22.53
C TYR A 18 -8.01 0.84 -21.26
N TRP A 19 -9.26 0.63 -20.85
CA TRP A 19 -9.78 1.18 -19.59
C TRP A 19 -9.01 0.66 -18.39
N THR A 20 -8.85 -0.66 -18.29
CA THR A 20 -8.09 -1.33 -17.23
C THR A 20 -6.65 -0.83 -17.18
N SER A 21 -5.99 -0.74 -18.34
CA SER A 21 -4.61 -0.24 -18.45
C SER A 21 -4.48 1.22 -18.00
N MET A 22 -5.42 2.08 -18.39
CA MET A 22 -5.45 3.48 -17.99
C MET A 22 -5.71 3.64 -16.50
N GLU A 23 -6.66 2.89 -15.93
CA GLU A 23 -6.94 2.91 -14.49
C GLU A 23 -5.70 2.50 -13.69
N HIS A 24 -5.05 1.40 -14.08
CA HIS A 24 -3.81 0.96 -13.44
C HIS A 24 -2.69 2.01 -13.55
N GLY A 25 -2.56 2.65 -14.73
CA GLY A 25 -1.62 3.74 -14.95
C GLY A 25 -1.85 4.94 -14.02
N VAL A 26 -3.10 5.40 -13.90
CA VAL A 26 -3.48 6.52 -13.02
C VAL A 26 -3.21 6.17 -11.55
N ARG A 27 -3.65 4.98 -11.10
CA ARG A 27 -3.40 4.51 -9.73
C ARG A 27 -1.91 4.44 -9.42
N ARG A 28 -1.07 4.00 -10.37
CA ARG A 28 0.38 3.95 -10.22
C ARG A 28 1.00 5.35 -10.09
N VAL A 29 0.59 6.31 -10.94
CA VAL A 29 1.10 7.69 -10.86
C VAL A 29 0.71 8.33 -9.53
N GLN A 30 -0.53 8.17 -9.10
CA GLN A 30 -1.00 8.66 -7.79
C GLN A 30 -0.16 8.09 -6.63
N LYS A 31 0.14 6.79 -6.66
CA LYS A 31 0.99 6.14 -5.66
C LYS A 31 2.41 6.73 -5.65
N ILE A 32 3.03 6.90 -6.83
CA ILE A 32 4.39 7.46 -6.94
C ILE A 32 4.45 8.90 -6.41
N VAL A 33 3.49 9.75 -6.81
CA VAL A 33 3.43 11.14 -6.35
C VAL A 33 3.27 11.21 -4.84
N ARG A 34 2.39 10.39 -4.26
CA ARG A 34 2.23 10.31 -2.80
C ARG A 34 3.52 9.91 -2.11
N GLN A 35 4.18 8.84 -2.57
CA GLN A 35 5.44 8.38 -2.01
C GLN A 35 6.54 9.45 -2.08
N LEU A 36 6.60 10.23 -3.16
CA LEU A 36 7.55 11.34 -3.29
C LEU A 36 7.24 12.47 -2.31
N LEU A 37 5.97 12.83 -2.14
CA LEU A 37 5.54 13.85 -1.19
C LEU A 37 5.81 13.42 0.24
N ASP A 38 5.50 12.17 0.59
CA ASP A 38 5.78 11.58 1.90
C ASP A 38 7.30 11.61 2.18
N PHE A 39 8.13 11.26 1.18
CA PHE A 39 9.59 11.35 1.30
C PHE A 39 10.11 12.79 1.44
N SER A 40 9.51 13.74 0.73
CA SER A 40 9.95 15.15 0.75
C SER A 40 9.62 15.86 2.06
N GLN A 41 8.65 15.35 2.82
CA GLN A 41 8.27 15.90 4.11
C GLN A 41 9.34 15.53 5.14
N GLN A 42 10.33 16.40 5.30
CA GLN A 42 11.22 16.36 6.45
C GLN A 42 10.44 16.80 7.69
N HIS A 43 10.02 15.84 8.52
CA HIS A 43 9.54 16.10 9.87
C HIS A 43 10.56 15.58 10.88
N GLU A 44 10.68 16.25 12.02
CA GLU A 44 11.44 15.68 13.13
C GLU A 44 10.71 14.41 13.62
N PRO A 45 11.42 13.29 13.82
CA PRO A 45 10.79 12.07 14.30
C PRO A 45 10.17 12.27 15.69
N ALA A 46 8.90 11.93 15.84
CA ALA A 46 8.20 12.02 17.11
C ALA A 46 8.15 10.64 17.79
N PHE A 47 9.29 10.23 18.35
CA PHE A 47 9.41 8.92 18.99
C PHE A 47 8.59 8.82 20.27
N SER A 48 7.84 7.72 20.40
CA SER A 48 7.11 7.33 21.60
C SER A 48 7.37 5.87 21.95
N GLN A 49 7.28 5.50 23.23
CA GLN A 49 7.35 4.10 23.63
C GLN A 49 6.14 3.33 23.09
N ALA A 50 6.39 2.17 22.49
CA ALA A 50 5.35 1.29 21.97
C ALA A 50 5.68 -0.18 22.26
N ASP A 51 4.63 -0.99 22.36
CA ASP A 51 4.71 -2.45 22.36
C ASP A 51 4.75 -2.94 20.91
N ILE A 52 5.84 -3.60 20.53
CA ILE A 52 6.05 -4.07 19.16
C ILE A 52 5.01 -5.12 18.75
N ASN A 53 4.54 -5.97 19.67
CA ASN A 53 3.52 -6.96 19.34
C ASN A 53 2.21 -6.26 18.94
N ARG A 54 1.84 -5.19 19.65
CA ARG A 54 0.65 -4.39 19.32
C ARG A 54 0.75 -3.66 17.99
N VAL A 55 1.93 -3.12 17.67
CA VAL A 55 2.18 -2.49 16.37
C VAL A 55 1.98 -3.51 15.24
N VAL A 56 2.57 -4.69 15.39
CA VAL A 56 2.44 -5.79 14.41
C VAL A 56 0.96 -6.19 14.26
N ASP A 57 0.23 -6.40 15.35
CA ASP A 57 -1.18 -6.79 15.31
C ASP A 57 -2.07 -5.77 14.58
N GLN A 58 -1.81 -4.47 14.76
CA GLN A 58 -2.54 -3.40 14.07
C GLN A 58 -2.32 -3.46 12.56
N VAL A 59 -1.07 -3.61 12.12
CA VAL A 59 -0.73 -3.73 10.69
C VAL A 59 -1.37 -4.98 10.09
N LEU A 60 -1.35 -6.09 10.82
CA LEU A 60 -1.90 -7.35 10.35
C LEU A 60 -3.42 -7.31 10.22
N THR A 61 -4.12 -6.62 11.11
CA THR A 61 -5.56 -6.38 11.00
C THR A 61 -5.91 -5.72 9.66
N LEU A 62 -5.08 -4.78 9.20
CA LEU A 62 -5.30 -4.06 7.94
C LEU A 62 -4.86 -4.85 6.71
N THR A 63 -3.87 -5.72 6.82
CA THR A 63 -3.22 -6.38 5.67
C THR A 63 -3.64 -7.82 5.45
N THR A 64 -4.24 -8.50 6.43
CA THR A 64 -4.58 -9.93 6.35
C THR A 64 -5.43 -10.27 5.11
N HIS A 65 -6.39 -9.42 4.76
CA HIS A 65 -7.26 -9.63 3.60
C HIS A 65 -6.52 -9.66 2.25
N LEU A 66 -5.32 -9.09 2.17
CA LEU A 66 -4.50 -9.07 0.95
C LEU A 66 -3.90 -10.45 0.64
N PHE A 67 -3.72 -11.31 1.64
CA PHE A 67 -3.10 -12.62 1.48
C PHE A 67 -4.11 -13.71 1.06
N ALA A 68 -5.38 -13.55 1.41
CA ALA A 68 -6.43 -14.55 1.17
C ALA A 68 -6.64 -14.91 -0.32
N PRO A 69 -6.71 -13.94 -1.27
CA PRO A 69 -6.89 -14.26 -2.69
C PRO A 69 -5.72 -15.03 -3.31
N SER A 70 -4.53 -14.91 -2.72
CA SER A 70 -3.30 -15.55 -3.20
C SER A 70 -3.01 -16.90 -2.53
N GLY A 71 -3.89 -17.37 -1.62
CA GLY A 71 -3.67 -18.61 -0.87
C GLY A 71 -2.44 -18.57 0.04
N ILE A 72 -1.98 -17.37 0.41
CA ILE A 72 -0.80 -17.19 1.26
C ILE A 72 -1.22 -17.37 2.72
N ARG A 73 -0.55 -18.27 3.44
CA ARG A 73 -0.71 -18.44 4.89
C ARG A 73 0.32 -17.60 5.62
N LEU A 74 -0.17 -16.77 6.54
CA LEU A 74 0.66 -15.97 7.43
C LEU A 74 0.79 -16.69 8.78
N GLU A 75 2.03 -16.87 9.23
CA GLU A 75 2.36 -17.40 10.55
C GLU A 75 3.08 -16.30 11.35
N ILE A 76 2.66 -16.06 12.59
CA ILE A 76 3.21 -15.02 13.45
C ILE A 76 3.59 -15.65 14.79
N ILE A 77 4.81 -15.42 15.21
CA ILE A 77 5.34 -15.87 16.49
C ILE A 77 5.64 -14.63 17.32
N GLN A 78 4.76 -14.31 18.27
CA GLN A 78 4.96 -13.17 19.17
C GLN A 78 5.98 -13.53 20.25
N GLY A 79 6.91 -12.60 20.51
CA GLY A 79 7.84 -12.72 21.63
C GLY A 79 7.14 -12.42 22.95
N GLN A 80 7.55 -13.13 24.01
CA GLN A 80 7.06 -12.88 25.36
C GLN A 80 7.94 -11.84 26.07
N SER A 81 7.32 -10.91 26.80
CA SER A 81 8.01 -9.91 27.63
C SER A 81 9.05 -9.09 26.88
N LEU A 82 8.75 -8.73 25.62
CA LEU A 82 9.62 -7.87 24.83
C LEU A 82 9.73 -6.48 25.47
N PRO A 83 10.92 -5.85 25.48
CA PRO A 83 11.07 -4.49 25.97
C PRO A 83 10.30 -3.51 25.07
N PRO A 84 9.79 -2.40 25.63
CA PRO A 84 9.18 -1.35 24.83
C PRO A 84 10.20 -0.78 23.84
N VAL A 85 9.75 -0.50 22.63
CA VAL A 85 10.58 0.06 21.56
C VAL A 85 10.22 1.52 21.32
N MET A 86 11.20 2.34 20.96
CA MET A 86 10.97 3.73 20.54
C MET A 86 10.53 3.73 19.09
N VAL A 87 9.33 4.25 18.84
CA VAL A 87 8.66 4.18 17.55
C VAL A 87 8.09 5.53 17.20
N ASP A 88 8.31 5.96 15.97
CA ASP A 88 7.60 7.11 15.41
C ASP A 88 6.25 6.63 14.85
N ARG A 89 5.16 7.09 15.48
CA ARG A 89 3.79 6.70 15.08
C ARG A 89 3.37 7.29 13.74
N HIS A 90 4.00 8.37 13.29
CA HIS A 90 3.68 8.97 12.00
C HIS A 90 4.26 8.16 10.82
N MET A 91 5.16 7.22 11.11
CA MET A 91 5.84 6.37 10.13
C MET A 91 5.22 4.96 10.01
N ILE A 92 4.16 4.66 10.78
CA ILE A 92 3.43 3.38 10.79
C ILE A 92 2.03 3.59 10.23
#